data_AF-A0A524G4Q7-F1
#
_entry.id   AF-A0A524G4Q7-F1
#
_cell.length_a   1.000
_cell.length_b   1.000
_cell.length_c   1.000
_cell.angle_alpha   90.00
_cell.angle_beta   90.00
_cell.angle_gamma   90.00
#
_symmetry.space_group_name_H-M   'P 1'
#
loop_
_entity.id
_entity.type
_entity.pdbx_description
1 polymer ?
#
loop_
_entity_poly.entity_id
_entity_poly.type
_entity_poly.pdbx_seq_one_letter_code
_entity_poly.pdbx_strand_id
1 'polypeptide(L)' 'MSEGLKWFQCPVCKESIHWKLPEDDLKKVKRFPAPIVIQHKDHYLICYLDSHHQLADTEIAASFVEGKSKD' A
#
# COMPACT_ATOMS: atom_id res chain seq x y z
N MET A 1 -8.44 -3.20 -20.84
CA MET A 1 -9.19 -2.41 -19.86
C MET A 1 -8.36 -2.34 -18.60
N SER A 2 -7.59 -1.27 -18.41
CA SER A 2 -6.91 -0.90 -17.15
C SER A 2 -6.31 -2.04 -16.30
N GLU A 3 -5.52 -2.93 -16.90
CA GLU A 3 -4.77 -3.94 -16.13
C GLU A 3 -3.75 -3.20 -15.25
N GLY A 4 -3.88 -3.34 -13.93
CA GLY A 4 -2.93 -2.80 -12.96
C GLY A 4 -3.19 -1.36 -12.47
N LEU A 5 -4.17 -0.62 -12.99
CA LEU A 5 -4.52 0.70 -12.45
C LEU A 5 -5.47 0.54 -11.26
N LYS A 6 -4.98 0.88 -10.07
CA LYS A 6 -5.79 0.92 -8.85
C LYS A 6 -6.06 2.37 -8.49
N TRP A 7 -7.14 2.58 -7.75
CA TRP A 7 -7.41 3.87 -7.15
C TRP A 7 -7.99 3.69 -5.75
N PHE A 8 -7.75 4.67 -4.90
CA PHE A 8 -8.38 4.78 -3.59
C PHE A 8 -8.37 6.25 -3.16
N GLN A 9 -9.14 6.57 -2.12
CA GLN A 9 -9.17 7.90 -1.56
C GLN A 9 -8.12 8.01 -0.45
N CYS A 10 -7.25 9.03 -0.52
CA CYS A 10 -6.29 9.29 0.53
C CYS A 10 -7.01 9.53 1.87
N PRO A 11 -6.68 8.77 2.93
CA PRO A 11 -7.30 8.96 4.24
C PRO A 11 -7.00 10.33 4.86
N VAL A 12 -5.87 10.98 4.50
CA VAL A 12 -5.45 12.30 4.99
C VAL A 12 -6.19 13.44 4.28
N CYS A 13 -5.92 13.64 2.98
CA CYS A 13 -6.39 14.82 2.24
C CYS A 13 -7.71 14.60 1.49
N LYS A 14 -8.24 13.37 1.51
CA LYS A 14 -9.48 12.97 0.81
C LYS A 14 -9.42 13.07 -0.72
N GLU A 15 -8.23 13.24 -1.29
CA GLU A 15 -8.03 13.24 -2.74
C GLU A 15 -7.94 11.81 -3.30
N SER A 16 -8.37 11.64 -4.55
CA SER A 16 -8.30 10.35 -5.24
C SER A 16 -6.89 10.09 -5.76
N ILE A 17 -6.26 9.03 -5.26
CA ILE A 17 -4.96 8.55 -5.72
C ILE A 17 -5.20 7.49 -6.77
N HIS A 18 -4.63 7.69 -7.96
CA HIS A 18 -4.55 6.68 -9.00
C HIS A 18 -3.11 6.24 -9.13
N TRP A 19 -2.88 4.93 -9.10
CA TRP A 19 -1.55 4.37 -9.12
C TRP A 19 -1.51 3.07 -9.88
N LYS A 20 -0.35 2.77 -10.46
CA LYS A 20 -0.11 1.53 -11.19
C LYS A 20 0.57 0.54 -10.27
N LEU A 21 0.06 -0.68 -10.23
CA LEU A 21 0.65 -1.78 -9.48
C LEU A 21 2.07 -2.12 -10.00
N PRO A 22 3.08 -2.21 -9.12
CA PRO A 22 4.43 -2.66 -9.50
C PRO A 22 4.44 -4.21 -9.61
N GLU A 23 3.81 -4.74 -10.64
CA GLU A 23 3.57 -6.18 -10.81
C GLU A 23 4.84 -7.03 -10.78
N ASP A 24 5.94 -6.55 -11.37
CA ASP A 24 7.20 -7.30 -11.41
C ASP A 24 7.87 -7.42 -10.04
N ASP A 25 7.65 -6.47 -9.14
CA ASP A 25 8.13 -6.55 -7.76
C ASP A 25 7.19 -7.37 -6.89
N LEU A 26 5.88 -7.28 -7.11
CA LEU A 26 4.89 -8.11 -6.43
C LEU A 26 5.10 -9.60 -6.68
N LYS A 27 5.51 -9.99 -7.91
CA LYS A 27 5.87 -11.38 -8.23
C LYS A 27 7.06 -11.93 -7.41
N LYS A 28 7.90 -11.05 -6.85
CA LYS A 28 9.06 -11.43 -6.03
C LYS A 28 8.72 -11.53 -4.53
N VAL A 29 7.53 -11.05 -4.13
CA VAL A 29 7.11 -11.07 -2.73
C VAL A 29 6.77 -12.50 -2.31
N LYS A 30 7.29 -12.93 -1.16
CA LYS A 30 7.11 -14.30 -0.65
C LYS A 30 5.81 -14.51 0.13
N ARG A 31 5.20 -13.44 0.66
CA ARG A 31 4.05 -13.51 1.58
C ARG A 31 3.12 -12.32 1.37
N PHE A 32 1.83 -12.58 1.54
CA PHE A 32 0.77 -11.57 1.50
C PHE A 32 0.06 -11.48 2.86
N PRO A 33 -0.54 -10.32 3.21
CA PRO A 33 -0.59 -9.10 2.41
C PRO A 33 0.77 -8.40 2.28
N ALA A 34 1.05 -7.85 1.10
CA ALA A 34 2.31 -7.17 0.79
C ALA A 34 2.14 -5.66 1.00
N PRO A 35 2.94 -5.01 1.87
CA PRO A 35 2.90 -3.56 2.02
C PRO A 35 3.58 -2.89 0.83
N ILE A 36 2.89 -1.93 0.21
CA ILE A 36 3.48 -1.00 -0.75
C ILE A 36 3.43 0.40 -0.17
N VAL A 37 4.58 1.05 -0.14
CA VAL A 37 4.69 2.43 0.31
C VAL A 37 4.48 3.37 -0.87
N ILE A 38 3.51 4.26 -0.77
CA ILE A 38 3.26 5.34 -1.72
C ILE A 38 3.56 6.66 -1.03
N GLN A 39 4.34 7.52 -1.66
CA GLN A 39 4.42 8.92 -1.27
C GLN A 39 3.31 9.69 -1.97
N HIS A 40 2.39 10.29 -1.21
CA HIS A 40 1.38 11.20 -1.73
C HIS A 40 1.57 12.57 -1.08
N LYS A 41 2.00 13.55 -1.88
CA LYS A 41 2.34 14.90 -1.41
C LYS A 41 3.38 14.86 -0.27
N ASP A 42 2.95 15.23 0.94
CA ASP A 42 3.74 15.40 2.15
C ASP A 42 3.64 14.22 3.13
N HIS A 43 2.93 13.15 2.79
CA HIS A 43 2.75 11.98 3.65
C HIS A 43 2.96 10.67 2.90
N TYR A 44 3.35 9.65 3.66
CA TYR A 44 3.52 8.27 3.18
C TYR A 44 2.28 7.44 3.55
N LEU A 45 1.83 6.66 2.58
CA LEU A 45 0.73 5.71 2.72
C LEU A 45 1.29 4.30 2.59
N ILE A 46 0.85 3.40 3.45
CA ILE A 46 1.14 1.97 3.36
C ILE A 46 -0.14 1.31 2.85
N CYS A 47 -0.09 0.83 1.62
CA CYS A 47 -1.17 0.11 0.98
C CYS A 47 -0.88 -1.38 1.02
N TYR A 48 -1.73 -2.14 1.70
CA TYR A 48 -1.59 -3.59 1.80
C TYR A 48 -2.34 -4.25 0.64
N LEU A 49 -1.62 -5.02 -0.17
CA LEU A 49 -2.24 -5.82 -1.23
C LEU A 49 -2.35 -7.27 -0.83
N ASP A 50 -3.47 -7.91 -1.16
CA ASP A 50 -3.65 -9.35 -1.01
C ASP A 50 -2.99 -10.16 -2.15
N SER A 51 -3.09 -11.48 -2.09
CA SER A 51 -2.55 -12.40 -3.10
C SER A 51 -3.22 -12.29 -4.47
N HIS A 52 -4.35 -11.59 -4.58
CA HIS A 52 -5.06 -11.30 -5.83
C HIS A 52 -4.79 -9.86 -6.32
N HIS A 53 -3.79 -9.18 -5.73
CA HIS A 53 -3.44 -7.78 -5.98
C HIS A 53 -4.61 -6.82 -5.75
N GLN A 54 -5.52 -7.14 -4.84
CA GLN A 54 -6.56 -6.25 -4.38
C GLN A 54 -6.08 -5.47 -3.16
N LEU A 55 -6.51 -4.21 -3.06
CA LEU A 55 -6.23 -3.39 -1.90
C LEU A 55 -7.03 -3.93 -0.71
N ALA A 56 -6.33 -4.51 0.26
CA ALA A 56 -6.91 -5.04 1.47
C ALA A 56 -7.09 -3.96 2.54
N ASP A 57 -6.08 -3.09 2.69
CA ASP A 57 -6.11 -1.98 3.65
C ASP A 57 -5.18 -0.84 3.24
N THR A 58 -5.36 0.33 3.85
CA THR A 58 -4.51 1.51 3.65
C THR A 58 -4.31 2.26 4.96
N GLU A 59 -3.05 2.41 5.34
CA GLU A 59 -2.64 3.12 6.54
C GLU A 59 -1.78 4.34 6.20
N ILE A 60 -1.69 5.29 7.13
CA ILE A 60 -0.80 6.45 7.04
C ILE A 60 0.42 6.17 7.90
N ALA A 61 1.60 6.18 7.28
CA ALA A 61 2.86 6.13 8.02
C ALA A 61 3.26 7.53 8.47
N ALA A 62 2.54 8.10 9.44
CA ALA A 62 2.87 9.39 10.02
C ALA A 62 3.99 9.28 11.07
N SER A 63 4.01 8.16 11.80
CA SER A 63 5.03 7.80 12.78
C SER A 63 4.94 6.30 13.07
N PHE A 64 5.99 5.71 13.64
CA PHE A 64 5.93 4.35 14.16
C PHE A 64 6.58 4.30 15.55
N VAL A 65 6.14 3.34 16.36
CA VAL A 65 6.77 2.98 17.62
C VAL A 65 7.30 1.56 17.46
N GLU A 66 8.57 1.34 17.79
CA GLU A 66 9.17 0.02 17.68
C GLU A 66 8.62 -0.92 18.77
N GLY A 67 7.99 -2.01 18.35
CA GLY A 67 7.59 -3.11 19.22
C GLY A 67 8.57 -4.28 19.08
N LYS A 68 8.92 -4.92 20.19
CA LYS A 68 9.71 -6.17 20.18
C LYS A 68 8.78 -7.36 20.28
N SER A 69 9.03 -8.41 19.49
CA SER A 69 8.37 -9.70 19.72
C SER A 69 8.78 -10.23 21.08
N LYS A 70 7.82 -10.78 21.81
CA LYS A 70 8.11 -11.62 22.95
C LYS A 70 8.20 -13.03 22.41
N ASP A 71 9.41 -13.59 22.40
CA ASP A 71 9.63 -15.00 22.09
C ASP A 71 8.84 -15.90 23.06
#